data_AF-A0A1J5QXK4-F1
#
_entry.id   AF-A0A1J5QXK4-F1
#
_cell.length_a   1.000
_cell.length_b   1.000
_cell.length_c   1.000
_cell.angle_alpha   90.00
_cell.angle_beta   90.00
_cell.angle_gamma   90.00
#
_symmetry.space_group_name_H-M   'P 1'
#
loop_
_entity.id
_entity.type
_entity.pdbx_description
1 polymer ?
#
loop_
_entity_poly.entity_id
_entity_poly.type
_entity_poly.pdbx_seq_one_letter_code
_entity_poly.pdbx_strand_id
1 'polypeptide(L)'
;MGRVGTGQGFGLSRIEETSAKGTGDMDSTQRASLMAMIERTAVFGALDPDAREALLPYFEPRHLAGGETLCRRGEVSDALYVLCSGSLGAFGPGLSSEQERLLGVIAPGETVGELGLLTEQPRSATVRALRDCTLLKLSRGDMLLRLISAYPQALVGTLRYVLERLLRRDMGEALTPPRTFALLPFDDGVPVRETAASLAAALSDHGRVLVIDAALGRNRDADWHSAREQEHRFLLYAADAGDAAWRATCVRQADQFLMLARADAHAGPWPDAVCQSGADALHRVRRLLLLGAAGAPRSGSTGRWMAQFEGPVSPHHLRGTPDYARLGRHLAHRAVGLVLSGGGARGFGHIGVVRALRELGQPIDAVGGTSIGAIIGAGVACEWDDAELLDYMRQAFIRGHPLRDLTVPLIALTRGARTTRLLRRTFGERQIEDLALPFFCVSANLTRGCADVHTLGPLWKWLRAGAAIPGLLPPLLDAGMVHVDGAVVNNLPTDVMRDRGVHQVIAVDISGDDALPANFEDVALPTLPRLTWEWLNGRQWPSLFAILARSAMAYSDAGSRDRRKLASHLLTPPHGAVGLLNWKAYEQVIERAHRYTLDYFAQQLAASQDVAPAPHGPPT
;
A
#
# COMPACT_ATOMS: atom_id res chain seq x y z
N MET A 1 64.12 -24.61 46.96
CA MET A 1 64.39 -23.70 45.82
C MET A 1 63.17 -23.77 44.90
N GLY A 2 62.35 -22.76 44.65
CA GLY A 2 62.23 -21.39 45.13
C GLY A 2 61.07 -20.73 44.35
N ARG A 3 60.16 -20.08 45.11
CA ARG A 3 59.27 -18.90 44.87
C ARG A 3 58.78 -18.63 43.44
N VAL A 4 57.48 -18.70 43.10
CA VAL A 4 56.32 -17.79 43.41
C VAL A 4 56.62 -16.29 43.22
N GLY A 5 56.11 -15.72 42.13
CA GLY A 5 56.06 -14.29 41.83
C GLY A 5 54.63 -13.86 41.52
N THR A 6 54.18 -12.84 42.24
CA THR A 6 52.84 -12.28 42.41
C THR A 6 52.31 -11.49 41.21
N GLY A 7 50.98 -11.53 41.01
CA GLY A 7 50.25 -10.73 40.04
C GLY A 7 50.32 -9.22 40.31
N GLN A 8 50.29 -8.44 39.22
CA GLN A 8 49.97 -7.02 39.23
C GLN A 8 48.56 -6.84 38.64
N GLY A 9 47.65 -6.34 39.47
CA GLY A 9 46.33 -5.90 39.03
C GLY A 9 46.44 -4.69 38.12
N PHE A 10 45.83 -4.77 36.94
CA PHE A 10 45.58 -3.60 36.09
C PHE A 10 44.39 -2.84 36.70
N GLY A 11 44.70 -1.68 37.28
CA GLY A 11 43.78 -0.87 38.07
C GLY A 11 42.73 -0.14 37.25
N LEU A 12 41.54 -0.07 37.87
CA LEU A 12 40.40 0.82 37.58
C LEU A 12 40.70 2.32 37.72
N SER A 13 41.94 2.72 38.02
CA SER A 13 42.31 4.08 38.42
C SER A 13 42.55 5.06 37.27
N ARG A 14 42.41 4.65 36.00
CA ARG A 14 42.70 5.52 34.84
C ARG A 14 41.48 6.09 34.13
N ILE A 15 40.27 5.78 34.61
CA ILE A 15 39.02 6.38 34.11
C ILE A 15 38.70 7.70 34.83
N GLU A 16 39.22 7.92 36.05
CA GLU A 16 38.91 9.12 36.84
C GLU A 16 39.66 10.38 36.38
N GLU A 17 40.85 10.27 35.77
CA GLU A 17 41.72 11.43 35.54
C GLU A 17 41.42 12.26 34.28
N THR A 18 40.46 11.87 33.44
CA THR A 18 39.99 12.71 32.32
C THR A 18 38.61 13.35 32.54
N SER A 19 38.02 13.19 33.74
CA SER A 19 36.69 13.71 34.08
C SER A 19 36.67 15.17 34.58
N ALA A 20 37.81 15.86 34.67
CA ALA A 20 37.89 17.14 35.40
C ALA A 20 37.73 18.42 34.55
N LYS A 21 37.35 18.33 33.27
CA LYS A 21 37.06 19.52 32.44
C LYS A 21 35.81 19.30 31.58
N GLY A 22 34.64 19.45 32.21
CA GLY A 22 33.35 19.37 31.53
C GLY A 22 32.15 19.16 32.45
N THR A 23 32.35 18.96 33.75
CA THR A 23 31.27 18.90 34.75
C THR A 23 30.73 20.28 35.07
N GLY A 24 30.09 20.90 34.08
CA GLY A 24 29.16 22.01 34.27
C GLY A 24 27.74 21.46 34.16
N ASP A 25 27.17 21.11 35.31
CA ASP A 25 25.74 21.19 35.61
C ASP A 25 24.75 20.52 34.62
N MET A 26 24.72 19.17 34.59
CA MET A 26 23.52 18.47 34.11
C MET A 26 22.54 18.33 35.27
N ASP A 27 21.36 18.94 35.15
CA ASP A 27 20.26 18.79 36.12
C ASP A 27 19.91 17.29 36.30
N SER A 28 19.62 16.90 37.53
CA SER A 28 19.19 15.55 37.91
C SER A 28 18.03 15.02 37.04
N THR A 29 17.11 15.91 36.63
CA THR A 29 16.00 15.61 35.73
C THR A 29 16.47 15.31 34.30
N GLN A 30 17.41 16.10 33.78
CA GLN A 30 17.99 15.88 32.45
C GLN A 30 18.80 14.59 32.40
N ARG A 31 19.56 14.30 33.47
CA ARG A 31 20.34 13.06 33.60
C ARG A 31 19.44 11.82 33.57
N ALA A 32 18.34 11.84 34.32
CA ALA A 32 17.35 10.75 34.33
C ALA A 32 16.67 10.58 32.96
N SER A 33 16.35 11.68 32.27
CA SER A 33 15.76 11.67 30.94
C SER A 33 16.70 11.06 29.88
N LEU A 34 17.97 11.50 29.84
CA LEU A 34 18.97 10.93 28.93
C LEU A 34 19.21 9.44 29.22
N MET A 35 19.30 9.04 30.49
CA MET A 35 19.44 7.63 30.84
C MET A 35 18.28 6.82 30.27
N ALA A 36 17.04 7.21 30.54
CA ALA A 36 15.84 6.56 30.03
C ALA A 36 15.81 6.47 28.50
N MET A 37 16.33 7.48 27.80
CA MET A 37 16.47 7.46 26.34
C MET A 37 17.51 6.43 25.87
N ILE A 38 18.67 6.34 26.55
CA ILE A 38 19.75 5.38 26.23
C ILE A 38 19.30 3.93 26.49
N GLU A 39 18.54 3.67 27.56
CA GLU A 39 18.04 2.31 27.87
C GLU A 39 17.15 1.74 26.76
N ARG A 40 16.41 2.61 26.06
CA ARG A 40 15.46 2.23 25.02
C ARG A 40 16.12 1.99 23.65
N THR A 41 17.44 2.18 23.55
CA THR A 41 18.16 2.04 22.29
C THR A 41 18.52 0.59 22.00
N ALA A 42 18.45 0.17 20.74
CA ALA A 42 18.84 -1.17 20.34
C ALA A 42 20.36 -1.43 20.52
N VAL A 43 21.16 -0.36 20.51
CA VAL A 43 22.63 -0.40 20.55
C VAL A 43 23.17 -0.34 21.98
N PHE A 44 22.64 0.55 22.82
CA PHE A 44 23.17 0.79 24.17
C PHE A 44 22.28 0.25 25.29
N GLY A 45 21.05 -0.19 25.01
CA GLY A 45 20.15 -0.75 26.02
C GLY A 45 20.64 -2.06 26.65
N ALA A 46 21.48 -2.82 25.95
CA ALA A 46 22.07 -4.07 26.44
C ALA A 46 23.29 -3.87 27.36
N LEU A 47 23.75 -2.63 27.54
CA LEU A 47 24.83 -2.31 28.45
C LEU A 47 24.37 -2.39 29.90
N ASP A 48 25.27 -2.77 30.81
CA ASP A 48 25.01 -2.68 32.24
C ASP A 48 24.79 -1.21 32.68
N PRO A 49 24.11 -0.97 33.81
CA PRO A 49 23.80 0.38 34.28
C PRO A 49 25.03 1.29 34.40
N ASP A 50 26.14 0.75 34.89
CA ASP A 50 27.39 1.49 35.12
C ASP A 50 28.02 1.92 33.78
N ALA A 51 28.03 1.03 32.79
CA ALA A 51 28.46 1.33 31.43
C ALA A 51 27.60 2.40 30.74
N ARG A 52 26.28 2.39 30.95
CA ARG A 52 25.37 3.41 30.43
C ARG A 52 25.58 4.76 31.11
N GLU A 53 25.84 4.76 32.41
CA GLU A 53 26.11 6.00 33.13
C GLU A 53 27.44 6.63 32.69
N ALA A 54 28.46 5.80 32.43
CA ALA A 54 29.74 6.25 31.88
C ALA A 54 29.63 6.87 30.48
N LEU A 55 28.55 6.59 29.74
CA LEU A 55 28.29 7.12 28.40
C LEU A 55 27.63 8.50 28.40
N LEU A 56 26.87 8.85 29.44
CA LEU A 56 26.09 10.08 29.51
C LEU A 56 26.87 11.36 29.14
N PRO A 57 28.10 11.59 29.63
CA PRO A 57 28.81 12.86 29.40
C PRO A 57 29.16 13.10 27.92
N TYR A 58 29.05 12.09 27.08
CA TYR A 58 29.52 12.11 25.70
C TYR A 58 28.38 12.23 24.69
N PHE A 59 27.14 12.18 25.16
CA PHE A 59 25.99 12.43 24.32
C PHE A 59 25.64 13.92 24.32
N GLU A 60 25.61 14.51 23.13
CA GLU A 60 25.16 15.87 22.91
C GLU A 60 23.70 15.82 22.40
N PRO A 61 22.72 16.39 23.13
CA PRO A 61 21.36 16.52 22.63
C PRO A 61 21.32 17.40 21.37
N ARG A 62 20.55 16.97 20.37
CA ARG A 62 20.33 17.70 19.13
C ARG A 62 18.86 17.64 18.75
N HIS A 63 18.28 18.79 18.45
CA HIS A 63 16.92 18.88 17.93
C HIS A 63 16.95 19.14 16.42
N LEU A 64 16.06 18.49 15.68
CA LEU A 64 15.84 18.74 14.26
C LEU A 64 14.35 18.99 14.02
N ALA A 65 14.01 20.06 13.32
CA ALA A 65 12.64 20.27 12.88
C ALA A 65 12.29 19.33 11.71
N GLY A 66 11.02 18.94 11.60
CA GLY A 66 10.54 18.15 10.45
C GLY A 66 10.85 18.84 9.12
N GLY A 67 11.58 18.15 8.25
CA GLY A 67 12.10 18.65 6.98
C GLY A 67 13.60 18.97 6.98
N GLU A 68 14.23 19.14 8.15
CA GLU A 68 15.66 19.43 8.24
C GLU A 68 16.52 18.21 7.91
N THR A 69 17.67 18.43 7.27
CA THR A 69 18.60 17.36 6.88
C THR A 69 19.63 17.14 7.99
N LEU A 70 19.73 15.90 8.49
CA LEU A 70 20.71 15.49 9.49
C LEU A 70 22.10 15.33 8.87
N CYS A 71 22.18 14.63 7.74
CA CYS A 71 23.41 14.43 6.96
C CYS A 71 23.07 14.08 5.50
N ARG A 72 24.00 14.34 4.58
CA ARG A 72 23.85 13.99 3.15
C ARG A 72 24.69 12.80 2.77
N ARG A 73 24.23 12.06 1.76
CA ARG A 73 25.01 10.97 1.16
C ARG A 73 26.37 11.48 0.69
N GLY A 74 27.41 10.69 0.94
CA GLY A 74 28.80 11.03 0.57
C GLY A 74 29.52 11.96 1.55
N GLU A 75 28.82 12.56 2.51
CA GLU A 75 29.48 13.30 3.60
C GLU A 75 30.32 12.34 4.47
N VAL A 76 31.32 12.86 5.16
CA VAL A 76 32.16 12.07 6.07
C VAL A 76 31.32 11.54 7.23
N SER A 77 31.52 10.28 7.60
CA SER A 77 30.89 9.72 8.80
C SER A 77 31.70 10.08 10.04
N ASP A 78 31.24 11.14 10.71
CA ASP A 78 31.91 11.84 11.81
C ASP A 78 31.18 11.71 13.16
N ALA A 79 30.00 11.10 13.19
CA ALA A 79 29.19 10.94 14.39
C ALA A 79 28.15 9.82 14.24
N LEU A 80 27.76 9.24 15.38
CA LEU A 80 26.61 8.37 15.54
C LEU A 80 25.47 9.23 16.07
N TYR A 81 24.28 9.03 15.53
CA TYR A 81 23.07 9.65 16.07
C TYR A 81 22.14 8.56 16.55
N VAL A 82 21.61 8.72 17.76
CA VAL A 82 20.52 7.92 18.30
C VAL A 82 19.26 8.75 18.21
N LEU A 83 18.21 8.21 17.59
CA LEU A 83 16.92 8.88 17.56
C LEU A 83 16.15 8.58 18.86
N CYS A 84 15.84 9.61 19.64
CA CYS A 84 15.14 9.45 20.92
C CYS A 84 13.63 9.65 20.79
N SER A 85 13.24 10.66 20.02
CA SER A 85 11.85 10.98 19.70
C SER A 85 11.74 11.53 18.27
N GLY A 86 10.58 11.37 17.63
CA GLY A 86 10.34 11.77 16.24
C GLY A 86 10.54 10.64 15.23
N SER A 87 10.83 10.98 13.97
CA SER A 87 11.07 10.02 12.89
C SER A 87 12.02 10.62 11.85
N LEU A 88 12.98 9.84 11.37
CA LEU A 88 13.87 10.24 10.27
C LEU A 88 13.63 9.36 9.04
N GLY A 89 13.94 9.88 7.85
CA GLY A 89 13.86 9.16 6.58
C GLY A 89 15.24 9.07 5.96
N ALA A 90 15.60 7.89 5.46
CA ALA A 90 16.81 7.66 4.69
C ALA A 90 16.49 7.69 3.19
N PHE A 91 17.20 8.52 2.43
CA PHE A 91 16.97 8.81 1.02
C PHE A 91 18.19 8.46 0.17
N GLY A 92 17.94 7.95 -1.04
CA GLY A 92 18.99 7.63 -2.00
C GLY A 92 18.49 7.71 -3.44
N PRO A 93 19.36 7.44 -4.43
CA PRO A 93 19.01 7.58 -5.84
C PRO A 93 17.87 6.61 -6.23
N GLY A 94 16.95 7.07 -7.08
CA GLY A 94 15.96 6.22 -7.70
C GLY A 94 16.60 5.18 -8.63
N LEU A 95 15.90 4.05 -8.86
CA LEU A 95 16.38 2.97 -9.73
C LEU A 95 16.56 3.40 -11.20
N SER A 96 15.89 4.47 -11.63
CA SER A 96 15.86 4.94 -13.02
C SER A 96 15.80 6.46 -13.15
N SER A 97 16.04 7.20 -12.06
CA SER A 97 15.92 8.67 -11.98
C SER A 97 16.93 9.22 -10.97
N GLU A 98 17.44 10.43 -11.22
CA GLU A 98 18.29 11.16 -10.28
C GLU A 98 17.53 11.73 -9.06
N GLN A 99 16.19 11.64 -9.03
CA GLN A 99 15.41 12.06 -7.87
C GLN A 99 15.63 11.13 -6.67
N GLU A 100 15.76 11.72 -5.49
CA GLU A 100 15.86 10.99 -4.22
C GLU A 100 14.57 10.19 -3.95
N ARG A 101 14.72 8.92 -3.57
CA ARG A 101 13.66 8.01 -3.11
C ARG A 101 13.88 7.68 -1.64
N LEU A 102 12.79 7.63 -0.87
CA LEU A 102 12.79 7.09 0.50
C LEU A 102 13.16 5.60 0.47
N LEU A 103 14.32 5.28 1.02
CA LEU A 103 14.85 3.91 1.18
C LEU A 103 14.32 3.23 2.45
N GLY A 104 13.94 4.01 3.46
CA GLY A 104 13.42 3.49 4.72
C GLY A 104 13.25 4.58 5.77
N VAL A 105 12.48 4.27 6.81
CA VAL A 105 12.23 5.12 7.97
C VAL A 105 13.07 4.64 9.14
N ILE A 106 13.60 5.59 9.92
CA ILE A 106 14.33 5.35 11.16
C ILE A 106 13.41 5.75 12.32
N ALA A 107 13.19 4.81 13.24
CA ALA A 107 12.28 4.96 14.38
C ALA A 107 13.02 5.30 15.70
N PRO A 108 12.32 5.82 16.73
CA PRO A 108 12.92 6.01 18.04
C PRO A 108 13.56 4.72 18.60
N GLY A 109 14.76 4.85 19.18
CA GLY A 109 15.59 3.75 19.65
C GLY A 109 16.59 3.22 18.60
N GLU A 110 16.42 3.59 17.33
CA GLU A 110 17.32 3.23 16.24
C GLU A 110 18.47 4.25 16.07
N THR A 111 19.51 3.85 15.34
CA THR A 111 20.70 4.66 15.10
C THR A 111 20.90 5.04 13.63
N VAL A 112 21.64 6.13 13.44
CA VAL A 112 22.12 6.62 12.14
C VAL A 112 23.62 6.85 12.20
N GLY A 113 24.34 6.25 11.25
CA GLY A 113 25.79 6.48 11.08
C GLY A 113 26.68 5.39 11.66
N GLU A 114 26.10 4.32 12.18
CA GLU A 114 26.80 3.17 12.76
C GLU A 114 27.77 2.53 11.77
N LEU A 115 27.32 2.32 10.53
CA LEU A 115 28.14 1.70 9.48
C LEU A 115 29.35 2.56 9.13
N GLY A 116 29.16 3.84 8.85
CA GLY A 116 30.27 4.72 8.45
C GLY A 116 31.28 4.96 9.58
N LEU A 117 30.86 4.83 10.85
CA LEU A 117 31.79 4.87 11.98
C LEU A 117 32.60 3.57 12.14
N LEU A 118 32.00 2.41 11.87
CA LEU A 118 32.68 1.11 11.99
C LEU A 118 33.58 0.80 10.78
N THR A 119 33.17 1.21 9.59
CA THR A 119 33.86 0.88 8.33
C THR A 119 34.67 2.05 7.75
N GLU A 120 34.64 3.21 8.42
CA GLU A 120 35.26 4.47 7.97
C GLU A 120 34.79 4.93 6.59
N GLN A 121 33.61 4.49 6.15
CA GLN A 121 33.03 4.87 4.87
C GLN A 121 32.19 6.16 4.97
N PRO A 122 32.03 6.90 3.85
CA PRO A 122 31.10 8.02 3.76
C PRO A 122 29.64 7.62 4.06
N ARG A 123 28.78 8.60 4.37
CA ARG A 123 27.34 8.39 4.58
C ARG A 123 26.72 7.71 3.35
N SER A 124 26.04 6.58 3.55
CA SER A 124 25.47 5.76 2.48
C SER A 124 24.16 6.33 1.89
N ALA A 125 23.47 7.18 2.65
CA ALA A 125 22.19 7.80 2.30
C ALA A 125 22.09 9.22 2.88
N THR A 126 21.26 10.05 2.26
CA THR A 126 20.84 11.34 2.84
C THR A 126 19.81 11.05 3.93
N VAL A 127 19.94 11.64 5.12
CA VAL A 127 18.99 11.44 6.22
C VAL A 127 18.33 12.77 6.57
N ARG A 128 17.00 12.79 6.58
CA ARG A 128 16.18 13.98 6.83
C ARG A 128 15.14 13.69 7.89
N ALA A 129 14.85 14.67 8.74
CA ALA A 129 13.79 14.59 9.72
C ALA A 129 12.44 14.53 9.01
N LEU A 130 11.68 13.45 9.24
CA LEU A 130 10.31 13.31 8.80
C LEU A 130 9.35 13.96 9.79
N ARG A 131 9.74 14.12 11.05
CA ARG A 131 8.99 14.85 12.09
C ARG A 131 9.96 15.64 12.96
N ASP A 132 9.47 16.48 13.85
CA ASP A 132 10.37 17.11 14.84
C ASP A 132 11.01 16.00 15.68
N CYS A 133 12.35 16.01 15.74
CA CYS A 133 13.15 14.93 16.33
C CYS A 133 14.03 15.45 17.45
N THR A 134 14.16 14.65 18.51
CA THR A 134 15.25 14.77 19.48
C THR A 134 16.21 13.61 19.25
N LEU A 135 17.48 13.93 19.10
CA LEU A 135 18.56 12.97 18.88
C LEU A 135 19.65 13.14 19.95
N LEU A 136 20.35 12.05 20.23
CA LEU A 136 21.64 12.11 20.93
C LEU A 136 22.75 11.88 19.92
N LYS A 137 23.65 12.87 19.82
CA LYS A 137 24.84 12.80 18.97
C LYS A 137 26.01 12.30 19.80
N LEU A 138 26.74 11.33 19.26
CA LEU A 138 28.03 10.87 19.75
C LEU A 138 29.08 11.14 18.66
N SER A 139 29.92 12.15 18.88
CA SER A 139 30.95 12.58 17.91
C SER A 139 32.11 11.57 17.80
N ARG A 140 32.71 11.45 16.60
CA ARG A 140 33.89 10.60 16.35
C ARG A 140 35.14 11.22 16.98
N GLY A 141 35.91 10.36 17.65
CA GLY A 141 37.27 10.64 18.11
C GLY A 141 37.57 9.85 19.38
N ASP A 142 38.34 8.76 19.26
CA ASP A 142 38.85 7.87 20.32
C ASP A 142 37.85 7.12 21.22
N MET A 143 36.67 7.67 21.50
CA MET A 143 35.81 7.17 22.56
C MET A 143 34.96 5.95 22.15
N LEU A 144 34.43 5.88 20.93
CA LEU A 144 33.73 4.67 20.44
C LEU A 144 34.67 3.46 20.42
N LEU A 145 35.92 3.64 20.01
CA LEU A 145 36.96 2.60 20.06
C LEU A 145 37.29 2.20 21.51
N ARG A 146 37.34 3.18 22.44
CA ARG A 146 37.48 2.90 23.88
C ARG A 146 36.27 2.16 24.45
N LEU A 147 35.05 2.48 24.02
CA LEU A 147 33.82 1.79 24.40
C LEU A 147 33.78 0.36 23.89
N ILE A 148 34.14 0.15 22.63
CA ILE A 148 34.26 -1.20 22.04
C ILE A 148 35.30 -2.02 22.80
N SER A 149 36.40 -1.38 23.21
CA SER A 149 37.46 -2.03 23.98
C SER A 149 37.07 -2.31 25.44
N ALA A 150 36.28 -1.41 26.06
CA ALA A 150 35.84 -1.54 27.45
C ALA A 150 34.61 -2.45 27.61
N TYR A 151 33.72 -2.49 26.59
CA TYR A 151 32.45 -3.22 26.64
C TYR A 151 32.20 -3.99 25.32
N PRO A 152 32.89 -5.13 25.11
CA PRO A 152 32.75 -5.95 23.89
C PRO A 152 31.30 -6.43 23.62
N GLN A 153 30.50 -6.57 24.68
CA GLN A 153 29.07 -6.92 24.62
C GLN A 153 28.26 -5.90 23.78
N ALA A 154 28.61 -4.61 23.87
CA ALA A 154 27.96 -3.53 23.13
C ALA A 154 28.18 -3.67 21.62
N LEU A 155 29.38 -4.08 21.22
CA LEU A 155 29.75 -4.30 19.82
C LEU A 155 28.94 -5.45 19.22
N VAL A 156 28.80 -6.57 19.95
CA VAL A 156 28.01 -7.72 19.49
C VAL A 156 26.54 -7.35 19.33
N GLY A 157 25.98 -6.59 20.27
CA GLY A 157 24.62 -6.04 20.18
C GLY A 157 24.43 -5.15 18.95
N THR A 158 25.37 -4.24 18.71
CA THR A 158 25.39 -3.34 17.55
C THR A 158 25.48 -4.12 16.23
N LEU A 159 26.40 -5.08 16.14
CA LEU A 159 26.61 -5.91 14.94
C LEU A 159 25.37 -6.74 14.62
N ARG A 160 24.77 -7.40 15.63
CA ARG A 160 23.54 -8.18 15.46
C ARG A 160 22.41 -7.30 14.94
N TYR A 161 22.23 -6.12 15.52
CA TYR A 161 21.21 -5.17 15.09
C TYR A 161 21.43 -4.68 13.65
N VAL A 162 22.67 -4.32 13.28
CA VAL A 162 23.02 -3.91 11.91
C VAL A 162 22.78 -5.04 10.90
N LEU A 163 23.15 -6.27 11.24
CA LEU A 163 22.91 -7.46 10.41
C LEU A 163 21.41 -7.72 10.24
N GLU A 164 20.61 -7.70 11.31
CA GLU A 164 19.16 -7.83 11.25
C GLU A 164 18.53 -6.75 10.37
N ARG A 165 18.99 -5.50 10.49
CA ARG A 165 18.54 -4.37 9.68
C ARG A 165 18.89 -4.53 8.19
N LEU A 166 20.08 -5.04 7.86
CA LEU A 166 20.49 -5.30 6.48
C LEU A 166 19.68 -6.44 5.85
N LEU A 167 19.44 -7.52 6.61
CA LEU A 167 18.61 -8.65 6.16
C LEU A 167 17.14 -8.27 5.96
N ARG A 168 16.59 -7.39 6.82
CA ARG A 168 15.23 -6.84 6.64
C ARG A 168 15.10 -5.93 5.42
N ARG A 169 16.18 -5.24 5.03
CA ARG A 169 16.22 -4.36 3.85
C ARG A 169 16.03 -5.12 2.54
N ASP A 170 16.61 -6.32 2.42
CA ASP A 170 16.44 -7.19 1.25
C ASP A 170 15.03 -7.81 1.17
N MET A 171 14.30 -7.86 2.29
CA MET A 171 12.96 -8.44 2.35
C MET A 171 11.84 -7.47 2.02
N GLY A 172 12.15 -6.21 1.66
CA GLY A 172 11.14 -5.22 1.29
C GLY A 172 10.09 -4.97 2.38
N GLU A 173 10.43 -5.24 3.65
CA GLU A 173 9.48 -5.13 4.75
C GLU A 173 9.06 -3.68 4.98
N ALA A 174 7.75 -3.54 5.17
CA ALA A 174 7.00 -2.31 5.13
C ALA A 174 7.54 -1.25 6.10
N LEU A 175 7.60 -0.01 5.62
CA LEU A 175 7.63 1.20 6.44
C LEU A 175 6.70 1.01 7.64
N THR A 176 7.16 1.32 8.86
CA THR A 176 6.35 1.25 10.08
C THR A 176 4.97 1.86 9.80
N PRO A 177 3.87 1.15 10.10
CA PRO A 177 2.55 1.65 9.73
C PRO A 177 2.31 3.03 10.37
N PRO A 178 1.72 3.97 9.60
CA PRO A 178 1.51 5.35 10.02
C PRO A 178 0.70 5.38 11.31
N ARG A 179 1.09 6.27 12.22
CA ARG A 179 0.42 6.45 13.51
C ARG A 179 -0.17 7.83 13.66
N THR A 180 0.42 8.82 12.99
CA THR A 180 0.02 10.22 13.12
C THR A 180 -0.56 10.75 11.81
N PHE A 181 -1.73 11.39 11.90
CA PHE A 181 -2.47 11.89 10.75
C PHE A 181 -2.81 13.36 10.95
N ALA A 182 -2.50 14.21 9.96
CA ALA A 182 -2.91 15.60 9.96
C ALA A 182 -4.22 15.76 9.18
N LEU A 183 -5.27 16.20 9.85
CA LEU A 183 -6.52 16.62 9.24
C LEU A 183 -6.37 18.09 8.85
N LEU A 184 -6.19 18.34 7.55
CA LEU A 184 -5.92 19.65 6.96
C LEU A 184 -7.16 20.14 6.20
N PRO A 185 -8.01 21.01 6.76
CA PRO A 185 -9.15 21.57 6.03
C PRO A 185 -8.69 22.50 4.91
N PHE A 186 -9.41 22.51 3.78
CA PHE A 186 -9.18 23.46 2.68
C PHE A 186 -9.55 24.90 3.08
N ASP A 187 -10.70 25.08 3.75
CA ASP A 187 -11.23 26.36 4.21
C ASP A 187 -11.97 26.23 5.56
N ASP A 188 -12.40 27.36 6.13
CA ASP A 188 -13.16 27.41 7.40
C ASP A 188 -14.53 26.72 7.34
N GLY A 189 -15.06 26.48 6.14
CA GLY A 189 -16.34 25.80 5.92
C GLY A 189 -16.26 24.28 6.02
N VAL A 190 -15.06 23.72 6.18
CA VAL A 190 -14.85 22.27 6.35
C VAL A 190 -14.95 21.89 7.84
N PRO A 191 -15.88 20.98 8.22
CA PRO A 191 -16.09 20.58 9.62
C PRO A 191 -15.00 19.61 10.10
N VAL A 192 -13.79 20.13 10.33
CA VAL A 192 -12.62 19.34 10.76
C VAL A 192 -12.85 18.61 12.08
N ARG A 193 -13.52 19.25 13.04
CA ARG A 193 -13.76 18.68 14.38
C ARG A 193 -14.71 17.48 14.34
N GLU A 194 -15.81 17.60 13.60
CA GLU A 194 -16.79 16.51 13.41
C GLU A 194 -16.17 15.35 12.65
N THR A 195 -15.34 15.68 11.64
CA THR A 195 -14.59 14.68 10.89
C THR A 195 -13.57 13.95 11.75
N ALA A 196 -12.83 14.67 12.59
CA ALA A 196 -11.88 14.10 13.53
C ALA A 196 -12.56 13.14 14.52
N ALA A 197 -13.72 13.54 15.06
CA ALA A 197 -14.51 12.71 15.97
C ALA A 197 -15.03 11.43 15.29
N SER A 198 -15.59 11.55 14.08
CA SER A 198 -16.10 10.40 13.31
C SER A 198 -14.99 9.44 12.92
N LEU A 199 -13.82 9.97 12.51
CA LEU A 199 -12.65 9.16 12.20
C LEU A 199 -12.04 8.52 13.45
N ALA A 200 -12.02 9.21 14.60
CA ALA A 200 -11.56 8.65 15.85
C ALA A 200 -12.44 7.49 16.32
N ALA A 201 -13.77 7.61 16.19
CA ALA A 201 -14.69 6.52 16.44
C ALA A 201 -14.39 5.32 15.53
N ALA A 202 -14.21 5.54 14.23
CA ALA A 202 -13.86 4.48 13.28
C ALA A 202 -12.50 3.80 13.57
N LEU A 203 -11.52 4.55 14.07
CA LEU A 203 -10.19 4.01 14.40
C LEU A 203 -10.14 3.33 15.77
N SER A 204 -11.11 3.60 16.66
CA SER A 204 -11.13 3.05 18.02
C SER A 204 -11.25 1.53 18.04
N ASP A 205 -11.89 0.94 17.03
CA ASP A 205 -11.97 -0.51 16.81
C ASP A 205 -10.60 -1.16 16.52
N HIS A 206 -9.59 -0.35 16.19
CA HIS A 206 -8.25 -0.81 15.80
C HIS A 206 -7.16 -0.39 16.79
N GLY A 207 -7.49 0.39 17.82
CA GLY A 207 -6.56 0.79 18.87
C GLY A 207 -6.92 2.13 19.52
N ARG A 208 -6.20 2.49 20.59
CA ARG A 208 -6.41 3.77 21.30
C ARG A 208 -6.12 4.96 20.38
N VAL A 209 -7.07 5.90 20.30
CA VAL A 209 -6.99 7.10 19.47
C VAL A 209 -6.98 8.34 20.36
N LEU A 210 -6.19 9.36 19.99
CA LEU A 210 -6.25 10.70 20.57
C LEU A 210 -6.38 11.74 19.46
N VAL A 211 -7.35 12.64 19.61
CA VAL A 211 -7.48 13.83 18.76
C VAL A 211 -6.77 14.99 19.46
N ILE A 212 -5.85 15.64 18.74
CA ILE A 212 -5.08 16.79 19.24
C ILE A 212 -5.52 18.00 18.43
N ASP A 213 -6.25 18.92 19.07
CA ASP A 213 -6.56 20.23 18.52
C ASP A 213 -5.57 21.29 19.04
N ALA A 214 -5.75 22.54 18.58
CA ALA A 214 -4.90 23.65 18.99
C ALA A 214 -4.91 23.88 20.51
N ALA A 215 -6.02 23.59 21.21
CA ALA A 215 -6.09 23.79 22.66
C ALA A 215 -5.21 22.79 23.42
N LEU A 216 -5.08 21.56 22.92
CA LEU A 216 -4.28 20.51 23.55
C LEU A 216 -2.79 20.57 23.15
N GLY A 217 -2.52 20.80 21.86
CA GLY A 217 -1.19 20.59 21.27
C GLY A 217 -0.34 21.84 21.07
N ARG A 218 -0.90 23.06 21.20
CA ARG A 218 -0.13 24.29 20.95
C ARG A 218 0.98 24.47 21.99
N ASN A 219 2.14 24.94 21.54
CA ASN A 219 3.35 25.19 22.36
C ASN A 219 3.84 23.96 23.15
N ARG A 220 3.53 22.74 22.68
CA ARG A 220 4.11 21.51 23.20
C ARG A 220 5.44 21.23 22.49
N ASP A 221 6.36 20.60 23.21
CA ASP A 221 7.65 20.16 22.69
C ASP A 221 7.55 18.76 22.05
N ALA A 222 8.63 18.35 21.37
CA ALA A 222 8.70 17.06 20.70
C ALA A 222 8.51 15.88 21.66
N ASP A 223 8.95 16.02 22.92
CA ASP A 223 8.87 14.96 23.92
C ASP A 223 7.42 14.74 24.38
N TRP A 224 6.63 15.81 24.52
CA TRP A 224 5.19 15.68 24.77
C TRP A 224 4.48 14.93 23.65
N HIS A 225 4.78 15.27 22.38
CA HIS A 225 4.20 14.57 21.21
C HIS A 225 4.60 13.09 21.20
N SER A 226 5.87 12.80 21.47
CA SER A 226 6.37 11.42 21.56
C SER A 226 5.72 10.62 22.68
N ALA A 227 5.47 11.23 23.84
CA ALA A 227 4.76 10.58 24.93
C ALA A 227 3.33 10.20 24.51
N ARG A 228 2.61 11.07 23.79
CA ARG A 228 1.27 10.76 23.27
C ARG A 228 1.31 9.62 22.25
N GLU A 229 2.34 9.56 21.40
CA GLU A 229 2.53 8.47 20.43
C GLU A 229 2.81 7.12 21.10
N GLN A 230 3.44 7.11 22.27
CA GLN A 230 3.65 5.88 23.06
C GLN A 230 2.36 5.40 23.71
N GLU A 231 1.54 6.33 24.22
CA GLU A 231 0.28 6.03 24.90
C GLU A 231 -0.85 5.62 23.94
N HIS A 232 -0.86 6.18 22.73
CA HIS A 232 -1.95 5.98 21.77
C HIS A 232 -1.46 5.28 20.50
N ARG A 233 -2.31 4.42 19.94
CA ARG A 233 -2.00 3.75 18.68
C ARG A 233 -2.07 4.75 17.52
N PHE A 234 -3.08 5.63 17.54
CA PHE A 234 -3.36 6.61 16.50
C PHE A 234 -3.49 8.02 17.08
N LEU A 235 -2.86 9.00 16.43
CA LEU A 235 -2.99 10.42 16.75
C LEU A 235 -3.58 11.17 15.56
N LEU A 236 -4.65 11.93 15.80
CA LEU A 236 -5.31 12.77 14.80
C LEU A 236 -5.06 14.25 15.14
N TYR A 237 -4.19 14.91 14.39
CA TYR A 237 -3.94 16.34 14.52
C TYR A 237 -5.00 17.11 13.74
N ALA A 238 -5.93 17.77 14.44
CA ALA A 238 -6.99 18.57 13.83
C ALA A 238 -6.48 20.00 13.61
N ALA A 239 -6.12 20.33 12.38
CA ALA A 239 -5.70 21.68 12.04
C ALA A 239 -6.89 22.64 11.97
N ASP A 240 -6.63 23.88 12.37
CA ASP A 240 -7.55 25.01 12.19
C ASP A 240 -7.16 25.73 10.90
N ALA A 241 -8.13 26.12 10.08
CA ALA A 241 -7.87 26.85 8.84
C ALA A 241 -7.35 28.28 9.11
N GLY A 242 -7.75 28.89 10.24
CA GLY A 242 -7.32 30.24 10.62
C GLY A 242 -5.97 30.34 11.35
N ASP A 243 -5.38 29.22 11.80
CA ASP A 243 -4.14 29.21 12.59
C ASP A 243 -2.98 28.56 11.82
N ALA A 244 -2.23 29.41 11.10
CA ALA A 244 -1.08 28.98 10.31
C ALA A 244 0.03 28.32 11.14
N ALA A 245 0.26 28.76 12.39
CA ALA A 245 1.31 28.21 13.24
C ALA A 245 0.94 26.81 13.72
N TRP A 246 -0.31 26.61 14.17
CA TRP A 246 -0.80 25.29 14.55
C TRP A 246 -0.88 24.34 13.37
N ARG A 247 -1.34 24.82 12.21
CA ARG A 247 -1.39 24.04 10.97
C ARG A 247 0.00 23.56 10.55
N ALA A 248 1.01 24.42 10.61
CA ALA A 248 2.40 24.03 10.36
C ALA A 248 2.89 22.94 11.34
N THR A 249 2.50 23.01 12.61
CA THR A 249 2.80 21.94 13.59
C THR A 249 2.09 20.63 13.24
N CYS A 250 0.81 20.67 12.87
CA CYS A 250 0.08 19.48 12.40
C CYS A 250 0.78 18.81 11.22
N VAL A 251 1.19 19.61 10.23
CA VAL A 251 2.00 19.14 9.10
C VAL A 251 3.28 18.49 9.60
N ARG A 252 4.09 19.14 10.44
CA ARG A 252 5.37 18.58 10.90
C ARG A 252 5.23 17.28 11.69
N GLN A 253 4.14 17.11 12.43
CA GLN A 253 3.94 15.97 13.34
C GLN A 253 3.24 14.75 12.72
N ALA A 254 2.75 14.84 11.48
CA ALA A 254 1.99 13.78 10.83
C ALA A 254 2.80 12.93 9.85
N ASP A 255 2.57 11.61 9.88
CA ASP A 255 3.07 10.63 8.90
C ASP A 255 2.30 10.72 7.57
N GLN A 256 1.00 11.06 7.63
CA GLN A 256 0.13 11.19 6.46
C GLN A 256 -0.75 12.44 6.53
N PHE A 257 -1.05 12.99 5.35
CA PHE A 257 -1.94 14.13 5.21
C PHE A 257 -3.33 13.67 4.78
N LEU A 258 -4.33 14.04 5.58
CA LEU A 258 -5.74 13.88 5.32
C LEU A 258 -6.29 15.26 4.93
N MET A 259 -6.29 15.53 3.63
CA MET A 259 -6.67 16.82 3.03
C MET A 259 -8.19 16.87 2.88
N LEU A 260 -8.87 17.71 3.64
CA LEU A 260 -10.34 17.72 3.70
C LEU A 260 -10.92 18.85 2.87
N ALA A 261 -11.84 18.52 1.98
CA ALA A 261 -12.58 19.49 1.19
C ALA A 261 -14.04 19.08 1.05
N ARG A 262 -14.94 20.05 0.89
CA ARG A 262 -16.32 19.74 0.55
C ARG A 262 -16.43 19.32 -0.91
N ALA A 263 -17.13 18.23 -1.16
CA ALA A 263 -17.35 17.68 -2.48
C ALA A 263 -18.20 18.59 -3.38
N ASP A 264 -18.90 19.59 -2.83
CA ASP A 264 -19.71 20.59 -3.56
C ASP A 264 -19.04 21.97 -3.69
N ALA A 265 -18.00 22.25 -2.91
CA ALA A 265 -17.29 23.54 -2.93
C ALA A 265 -16.49 23.76 -4.22
N HIS A 266 -16.05 25.00 -4.44
CA HIS A 266 -15.19 25.35 -5.57
C HIS A 266 -13.74 24.95 -5.25
N ALA A 267 -13.08 24.26 -6.18
CA ALA A 267 -11.68 23.88 -6.02
C ALA A 267 -10.77 25.09 -6.26
N GLY A 268 -9.76 25.25 -5.41
CA GLY A 268 -8.74 26.29 -5.52
C GLY A 268 -7.38 25.80 -5.05
N PRO A 269 -6.34 26.65 -5.13
CA PRO A 269 -5.00 26.29 -4.69
C PRO A 269 -5.01 25.92 -3.20
N TRP A 270 -4.40 24.79 -2.86
CA TRP A 270 -4.39 24.29 -1.49
C TRP A 270 -3.59 25.22 -0.56
N PRO A 271 -4.03 25.54 0.67
CA PRO A 271 -3.31 26.48 1.54
C PRO A 271 -1.86 26.09 1.83
N ASP A 272 -1.59 24.80 1.99
CA ASP A 272 -0.25 24.29 2.30
C ASP A 272 0.51 23.88 1.03
N ALA A 273 1.64 24.54 0.76
CA ALA A 273 2.53 24.19 -0.35
C ALA A 273 2.98 22.71 -0.30
N VAL A 274 3.23 22.19 0.91
CA VAL A 274 3.60 20.79 1.18
C VAL A 274 2.55 19.78 0.70
N CYS A 275 1.29 20.20 0.56
CA CYS A 275 0.22 19.36 0.05
C CYS A 275 0.16 19.40 -1.48
N GLN A 276 0.49 20.55 -2.09
CA GLN A 276 0.43 20.77 -3.53
C GLN A 276 1.40 19.85 -4.29
N SER A 277 2.68 19.78 -3.88
CA SER A 277 3.68 18.95 -4.56
C SER A 277 4.10 17.72 -3.77
N GLY A 278 4.17 16.57 -4.46
CA GLY A 278 4.63 15.31 -3.86
C GLY A 278 6.10 15.32 -3.47
N ALA A 279 6.92 16.14 -4.15
CA ALA A 279 8.32 16.35 -3.80
C ALA A 279 8.44 17.10 -2.46
N ASP A 280 7.59 18.11 -2.25
CA ASP A 280 7.55 18.91 -1.03
C ASP A 280 6.93 18.15 0.14
N ALA A 281 6.06 17.19 -0.13
CA ALA A 281 5.44 16.32 0.89
C ALA A 281 6.41 15.36 1.60
N LEU A 282 7.71 15.39 1.28
CA LEU A 282 8.75 14.51 1.86
C LEU A 282 8.35 13.02 1.79
N HIS A 283 7.70 12.61 0.69
CA HIS A 283 7.18 11.26 0.44
C HIS A 283 6.06 10.79 1.38
N ARG A 284 5.44 11.69 2.14
CA ARG A 284 4.28 11.35 2.97
C ARG A 284 3.06 11.09 2.09
N VAL A 285 2.24 10.12 2.50
CA VAL A 285 1.03 9.75 1.77
C VAL A 285 0.00 10.88 1.89
N ARG A 286 -0.52 11.32 0.74
CA ARG A 286 -1.54 12.36 0.63
C ARG A 286 -2.88 11.72 0.26
N ARG A 287 -3.88 11.90 1.12
CA ARG A 287 -5.25 11.42 0.90
C ARG A 287 -6.19 12.61 0.84
N LEU A 288 -6.92 12.73 -0.26
CA LEU A 288 -7.96 13.74 -0.42
C LEU A 288 -9.28 13.17 0.09
N LEU A 289 -9.84 13.78 1.13
CA LEU A 289 -11.10 13.41 1.75
C LEU A 289 -12.18 14.39 1.27
N LEU A 290 -13.12 13.90 0.48
CA LEU A 290 -14.22 14.70 -0.07
C LEU A 290 -15.50 14.47 0.75
N LEU A 291 -15.90 15.51 1.48
CA LEU A 291 -17.08 15.49 2.34
C LEU A 291 -18.31 15.80 1.50
N GLY A 292 -19.27 14.88 1.45
CA GLY A 292 -20.47 15.01 0.63
C GLY A 292 -21.74 14.59 1.36
N ALA A 293 -22.89 14.94 0.78
CA ALA A 293 -24.17 14.41 1.23
C ALA A 293 -24.30 12.91 0.91
N ALA A 294 -25.21 12.23 1.61
CA ALA A 294 -25.54 10.83 1.36
C ALA A 294 -25.94 10.61 -0.12
N GLY A 295 -25.38 9.58 -0.76
CA GLY A 295 -25.65 9.22 -2.15
C GLY A 295 -24.40 8.89 -2.97
N ALA A 296 -24.55 8.69 -4.28
CA ALA A 296 -23.41 8.46 -5.17
C ALA A 296 -22.59 9.76 -5.33
N PRO A 297 -21.24 9.69 -5.35
CA PRO A 297 -20.43 10.87 -5.61
C PRO A 297 -20.76 11.51 -6.96
N ARG A 298 -20.65 12.84 -7.03
CA ARG A 298 -20.94 13.58 -8.27
C ARG A 298 -19.78 13.40 -9.25
N SER A 299 -20.10 13.03 -10.49
CA SER A 299 -19.10 12.92 -11.56
C SER A 299 -18.40 14.27 -11.82
N GLY A 300 -17.08 14.23 -12.00
CA GLY A 300 -16.19 15.38 -12.18
C GLY A 300 -15.80 16.11 -10.89
N SER A 301 -16.36 15.72 -9.73
CA SER A 301 -16.13 16.44 -8.47
C SER A 301 -14.78 16.13 -7.83
N THR A 302 -14.27 14.91 -8.01
CA THR A 302 -12.93 14.54 -7.53
C THR A 302 -11.85 15.08 -8.45
N GLY A 303 -12.01 14.91 -9.77
CA GLY A 303 -11.00 15.31 -10.76
C GLY A 303 -10.61 16.78 -10.67
N ARG A 304 -11.58 17.69 -10.41
CA ARG A 304 -11.32 19.12 -10.20
C ARG A 304 -10.43 19.43 -8.98
N TRP A 305 -10.57 18.66 -7.90
CA TRP A 305 -9.74 18.81 -6.70
C TRP A 305 -8.37 18.19 -6.92
N MET A 306 -8.33 17.01 -7.56
CA MET A 306 -7.07 16.33 -7.87
C MET A 306 -6.18 17.15 -8.82
N ALA A 307 -6.76 17.93 -9.73
CA ALA A 307 -6.04 18.82 -10.62
C ALA A 307 -5.22 19.91 -9.92
N GLN A 308 -5.46 20.16 -8.62
CA GLN A 308 -4.69 21.12 -7.82
C GLN A 308 -3.36 20.55 -7.30
N PHE A 309 -3.10 19.26 -7.47
CA PHE A 309 -1.95 18.58 -6.89
C PHE A 309 -1.01 18.03 -7.96
N GLU A 310 0.28 18.19 -7.73
CA GLU A 310 1.33 17.52 -8.48
C GLU A 310 1.65 16.16 -7.83
N GLY A 311 1.68 15.12 -8.66
CA GLY A 311 1.94 13.75 -8.23
C GLY A 311 0.72 13.03 -7.62
N PRO A 312 0.92 11.81 -7.09
CA PRO A 312 -0.19 10.96 -6.69
C PRO A 312 -0.89 11.46 -5.43
N VAL A 313 -2.23 11.46 -5.48
CA VAL A 313 -3.15 11.71 -4.35
C VAL A 313 -4.24 10.65 -4.41
N SER A 314 -4.56 10.07 -3.25
CA SER A 314 -5.63 9.05 -3.16
C SER A 314 -6.94 9.67 -2.70
N PRO A 315 -7.98 9.74 -3.54
CA PRO A 315 -9.29 10.28 -3.14
C PRO A 315 -10.11 9.28 -2.32
N HIS A 316 -10.86 9.78 -1.34
CA HIS A 316 -11.83 9.05 -0.53
C HIS A 316 -13.06 9.92 -0.34
N HIS A 317 -14.24 9.37 -0.62
CA HIS A 317 -15.53 10.04 -0.39
C HIS A 317 -16.05 9.72 1.01
N LEU A 318 -16.41 10.76 1.77
CA LEU A 318 -16.96 10.67 3.12
C LEU A 318 -18.39 11.21 3.13
N ARG A 319 -19.36 10.30 3.13
CA ARG A 319 -20.80 10.61 3.04
C ARG A 319 -21.59 10.12 4.26
N GLY A 320 -20.96 9.33 5.13
CA GLY A 320 -21.56 8.79 6.34
C GLY A 320 -20.65 7.79 7.05
N THR A 321 -21.18 7.18 8.12
CA THR A 321 -20.44 6.24 8.99
C THR A 321 -19.74 5.09 8.25
N PRO A 322 -20.33 4.43 7.23
CA PRO A 322 -19.64 3.35 6.51
C PRO A 322 -18.35 3.80 5.82
N ASP A 323 -18.33 5.03 5.29
CA ASP A 323 -17.16 5.60 4.63
C ASP A 323 -16.03 5.90 5.64
N TYR A 324 -16.39 6.40 6.84
CA TYR A 324 -15.43 6.58 7.95
C TYR A 324 -14.86 5.25 8.43
N ALA A 325 -15.69 4.21 8.56
CA ALA A 325 -15.24 2.87 8.93
C ALA A 325 -14.27 2.30 7.89
N ARG A 326 -14.56 2.48 6.60
CA ARG A 326 -13.66 2.13 5.49
C ARG A 326 -12.34 2.90 5.57
N LEU A 327 -12.38 4.22 5.76
CA LEU A 327 -11.16 5.03 5.91
C LEU A 327 -10.35 4.59 7.14
N GLY A 328 -11.01 4.32 8.27
CA GLY A 328 -10.37 3.78 9.48
C GLY A 328 -9.60 2.50 9.21
N ARG A 329 -10.20 1.54 8.49
CA ARG A 329 -9.52 0.32 8.03
C ARG A 329 -8.33 0.61 7.13
N HIS A 330 -8.44 1.56 6.20
CA HIS A 330 -7.31 1.99 5.34
C HIS A 330 -6.14 2.54 6.17
N LEU A 331 -6.41 3.45 7.10
CA LEU A 331 -5.38 4.07 7.94
C LEU A 331 -4.77 3.08 8.94
N ALA A 332 -5.55 2.10 9.42
CA ALA A 332 -5.08 1.05 10.31
C ALA A 332 -4.36 -0.11 9.59
N HIS A 333 -4.18 -0.06 8.26
CA HIS A 333 -3.68 -1.18 7.43
C HIS A 333 -4.51 -2.47 7.59
N ARG A 334 -5.83 -2.33 7.80
CA ARG A 334 -6.83 -3.40 7.89
C ARG A 334 -7.83 -3.39 6.73
N ALA A 335 -7.63 -2.53 5.73
CA ALA A 335 -8.49 -2.48 4.56
C ALA A 335 -8.42 -3.78 3.77
N VAL A 336 -9.59 -4.24 3.32
CA VAL A 336 -9.76 -5.44 2.50
C VAL A 336 -9.95 -5.04 1.04
N GLY A 337 -9.03 -5.51 0.18
CA GLY A 337 -9.07 -5.31 -1.26
C GLY A 337 -9.63 -6.53 -1.97
N LEU A 338 -10.59 -6.33 -2.87
CA LEU A 338 -11.11 -7.36 -3.76
C LEU A 338 -10.45 -7.25 -5.14
N VAL A 339 -9.81 -8.32 -5.59
CA VAL A 339 -9.16 -8.40 -6.91
C VAL A 339 -9.86 -9.45 -7.77
N LEU A 340 -10.36 -9.06 -8.94
CA LEU A 340 -11.16 -9.90 -9.82
C LEU A 340 -10.44 -10.17 -11.15
N SER A 341 -10.19 -11.44 -11.46
CA SER A 341 -9.49 -11.81 -12.70
C SER A 341 -10.36 -11.67 -13.95
N GLY A 342 -9.71 -11.65 -15.12
CA GLY A 342 -10.38 -11.88 -16.40
C GLY A 342 -10.82 -13.34 -16.56
N GLY A 343 -11.77 -13.58 -17.48
CA GLY A 343 -12.31 -14.92 -17.74
C GLY A 343 -13.60 -14.99 -18.60
N GLY A 344 -13.93 -13.94 -19.34
CA GLY A 344 -15.12 -13.93 -20.22
C GLY A 344 -16.42 -14.28 -19.49
N ALA A 345 -17.19 -15.25 -20.02
CA ALA A 345 -18.46 -15.70 -19.46
C ALA A 345 -18.34 -16.32 -18.05
N ARG A 346 -17.18 -16.87 -17.69
CA ARG A 346 -16.91 -17.34 -16.32
C ARG A 346 -16.93 -16.18 -15.31
N GLY A 347 -16.76 -14.95 -15.80
CA GLY A 347 -16.85 -13.69 -15.04
C GLY A 347 -18.07 -13.56 -14.14
N PHE A 348 -19.21 -14.14 -14.54
CA PHE A 348 -20.42 -14.13 -13.72
C PHE A 348 -20.23 -14.78 -12.34
N GLY A 349 -19.24 -15.68 -12.17
CA GLY A 349 -18.88 -16.22 -10.87
C GLY A 349 -18.47 -15.16 -9.85
N HIS A 350 -17.87 -14.05 -10.30
CA HIS A 350 -17.51 -12.92 -9.43
C HIS A 350 -18.73 -12.33 -8.72
N ILE A 351 -19.91 -12.34 -9.35
CA ILE A 351 -21.16 -11.87 -8.71
C ILE A 351 -21.52 -12.78 -7.53
N GLY A 352 -21.40 -14.09 -7.70
CA GLY A 352 -21.63 -15.07 -6.64
C GLY A 352 -20.67 -14.90 -5.46
N VAL A 353 -19.39 -14.64 -5.76
CA VAL A 353 -18.39 -14.34 -4.72
C VAL A 353 -18.72 -13.06 -3.97
N VAL A 354 -19.03 -11.96 -4.68
CA VAL A 354 -19.38 -10.68 -4.06
C VAL A 354 -20.60 -10.81 -3.14
N ARG A 355 -21.64 -11.53 -3.59
CA ARG A 355 -22.83 -11.83 -2.78
C ARG A 355 -22.45 -12.60 -1.51
N ALA A 356 -21.62 -13.64 -1.63
CA ALA A 356 -21.18 -14.42 -0.46
C ALA A 356 -20.36 -13.57 0.53
N LEU A 357 -19.47 -12.70 0.03
CA LEU A 357 -18.70 -11.78 0.89
C LEU A 357 -19.61 -10.81 1.65
N ARG A 358 -20.65 -10.27 0.99
CA ARG A 358 -21.67 -9.41 1.61
C ARG A 358 -22.44 -10.15 2.70
N GLU A 359 -22.89 -11.38 2.43
CA GLU A 359 -23.59 -12.24 3.40
C GLU A 359 -22.72 -12.57 4.63
N LEU A 360 -21.42 -12.77 4.42
CA LEU A 360 -20.45 -13.03 5.49
C LEU A 360 -20.05 -11.75 6.26
N GLY A 361 -20.52 -10.57 5.86
CA GLY A 361 -20.12 -9.30 6.45
C GLY A 361 -18.65 -8.93 6.20
N GLN A 362 -18.02 -9.53 5.18
CA GLN A 362 -16.64 -9.20 4.81
C GLN A 362 -16.63 -7.82 4.11
N PRO A 363 -15.89 -6.82 4.66
CA PRO A 363 -15.84 -5.50 4.03
C PRO A 363 -15.10 -5.57 2.69
N ILE A 364 -15.52 -4.71 1.75
CA ILE A 364 -14.81 -4.47 0.50
C ILE A 364 -14.43 -2.99 0.48
N ASP A 365 -13.17 -2.70 0.78
CA ASP A 365 -12.67 -1.34 0.99
C ASP A 365 -11.94 -0.75 -0.22
N ALA A 366 -11.56 -1.61 -1.17
CA ALA A 366 -11.01 -1.26 -2.47
C ALA A 366 -11.29 -2.40 -3.45
N VAL A 367 -11.45 -2.09 -4.73
CA VAL A 367 -11.72 -3.09 -5.77
C VAL A 367 -10.82 -2.87 -6.97
N GLY A 368 -10.38 -3.95 -7.61
CA GLY A 368 -9.76 -3.83 -8.90
C GLY A 368 -9.82 -5.13 -9.70
N GLY A 369 -9.51 -5.04 -10.98
CA GLY A 369 -9.54 -6.23 -11.80
C GLY A 369 -9.13 -6.02 -13.25
N THR A 370 -9.31 -7.10 -13.99
CA THR A 370 -8.94 -7.20 -15.41
C THR A 370 -10.13 -7.70 -16.22
N SER A 371 -10.36 -7.13 -17.41
CA SER A 371 -11.43 -7.55 -18.33
C SER A 371 -12.81 -7.58 -17.65
N ILE A 372 -13.53 -8.70 -17.72
CA ILE A 372 -14.82 -8.88 -17.05
C ILE A 372 -14.76 -8.68 -15.53
N GLY A 373 -13.62 -9.02 -14.90
CA GLY A 373 -13.39 -8.76 -13.47
C GLY A 373 -13.37 -7.27 -13.15
N ALA A 374 -12.76 -6.46 -14.02
CA ALA A 374 -12.81 -5.00 -13.90
C ALA A 374 -14.24 -4.46 -14.06
N ILE A 375 -15.02 -5.02 -15.00
CA ILE A 375 -16.39 -4.56 -15.28
C ILE A 375 -17.32 -4.85 -14.10
N ILE A 376 -17.24 -6.06 -13.52
CA ILE A 376 -18.02 -6.40 -12.33
C ILE A 376 -17.53 -5.61 -11.12
N GLY A 377 -16.21 -5.51 -10.96
CA GLY A 377 -15.59 -4.72 -9.88
C GLY A 377 -15.96 -3.24 -9.92
N ALA A 378 -16.15 -2.66 -11.10
CA ALA A 378 -16.62 -1.29 -11.25
C ALA A 378 -18.05 -1.11 -10.74
N GLY A 379 -18.92 -2.11 -10.93
CA GLY A 379 -20.27 -2.12 -10.33
C GLY A 379 -20.22 -2.18 -8.80
N VAL A 380 -19.32 -3.00 -8.24
CA VAL A 380 -19.07 -3.05 -6.79
C VAL A 380 -18.54 -1.71 -6.28
N ALA A 381 -17.64 -1.06 -7.02
CA ALA A 381 -17.11 0.27 -6.68
C ALA A 381 -18.13 1.40 -6.82
N CYS A 382 -19.20 1.19 -7.59
CA CYS A 382 -20.39 2.05 -7.62
C CYS A 382 -21.37 1.78 -6.45
N GLU A 383 -21.06 0.82 -5.57
CA GLU A 383 -21.94 0.36 -4.47
C GLU A 383 -23.29 -0.21 -4.94
N TRP A 384 -23.35 -0.79 -6.14
CA TRP A 384 -24.57 -1.47 -6.60
C TRP A 384 -24.90 -2.66 -5.72
N ASP A 385 -26.17 -2.83 -5.38
CA ASP A 385 -26.63 -4.03 -4.71
C ASP A 385 -26.55 -5.27 -5.62
N ASP A 386 -26.81 -6.45 -5.07
CA ASP A 386 -26.69 -7.71 -5.82
C ASP A 386 -27.67 -7.79 -7.01
N ALA A 387 -28.86 -7.19 -6.86
CA ALA A 387 -29.90 -7.21 -7.89
C ALA A 387 -29.57 -6.23 -9.02
N GLU A 388 -29.13 -5.01 -8.69
CA GLU A 388 -28.65 -4.00 -9.62
C GLU A 388 -27.45 -4.53 -10.41
N LEU A 389 -26.44 -5.06 -9.72
CA LEU A 389 -25.25 -5.62 -10.34
C LEU A 389 -25.62 -6.72 -11.34
N LEU A 390 -26.49 -7.66 -10.94
CA LEU A 390 -26.94 -8.73 -11.82
C LEU A 390 -27.72 -8.21 -13.02
N ASP A 391 -28.69 -7.30 -12.83
CA ASP A 391 -29.51 -6.79 -13.93
C ASP A 391 -28.67 -5.99 -14.93
N TYR A 392 -27.76 -5.12 -14.48
CA TYR A 392 -26.86 -4.40 -15.37
C TYR A 392 -25.94 -5.35 -16.16
N MET A 393 -25.40 -6.40 -15.52
CA MET A 393 -24.59 -7.39 -16.23
C MET A 393 -25.41 -8.21 -17.23
N ARG A 394 -26.68 -8.55 -16.90
CA ARG A 394 -27.60 -9.21 -17.83
C ARG A 394 -27.95 -8.31 -19.01
N GLN A 395 -28.21 -7.04 -18.77
CA GLN A 395 -28.48 -6.07 -19.84
C GLN A 395 -27.27 -5.90 -20.76
N ALA A 396 -26.06 -5.80 -20.21
CA ALA A 396 -24.84 -5.60 -20.97
C ALA A 396 -24.43 -6.85 -21.79
N PHE A 397 -24.37 -8.02 -21.16
CA PHE A 397 -23.76 -9.21 -21.78
C PHE A 397 -24.76 -10.20 -22.36
N ILE A 398 -25.93 -10.38 -21.73
CA ILE A 398 -26.92 -11.39 -22.13
C ILE A 398 -27.91 -10.80 -23.15
N ARG A 399 -28.67 -9.77 -22.76
CA ARG A 399 -29.68 -9.13 -23.62
C ARG A 399 -29.05 -8.22 -24.66
N GLY A 400 -27.94 -7.57 -24.31
CA GLY A 400 -27.24 -6.60 -25.14
C GLY A 400 -26.52 -7.20 -26.34
N HIS A 401 -26.08 -8.47 -26.25
CA HIS A 401 -25.25 -9.16 -27.24
C HIS A 401 -24.08 -8.30 -27.74
N PRO A 402 -23.08 -8.03 -26.89
CA PRO A 402 -22.05 -7.02 -27.14
C PRO A 402 -21.18 -7.30 -28.39
N LEU A 403 -21.09 -8.56 -28.82
CA LEU A 403 -20.24 -9.04 -29.92
C LEU A 403 -20.99 -9.20 -31.26
N ARG A 404 -22.25 -8.73 -31.36
CA ARG A 404 -23.08 -8.93 -32.56
C ARG A 404 -22.86 -7.86 -33.65
N ASP A 405 -21.83 -7.02 -33.52
CA ASP A 405 -21.45 -5.98 -34.49
C ASP A 405 -20.22 -6.39 -35.31
N LEU A 406 -20.37 -7.45 -36.11
CA LEU A 406 -19.28 -8.02 -36.91
C LEU A 406 -18.70 -7.00 -37.92
N THR A 407 -17.40 -7.12 -38.20
CA THR A 407 -16.67 -6.30 -39.17
C THR A 407 -15.77 -7.14 -40.07
N VAL A 408 -15.15 -6.51 -41.07
CA VAL A 408 -14.14 -7.17 -41.90
C VAL A 408 -12.96 -7.55 -41.02
N PRO A 409 -12.56 -8.84 -40.98
CA PRO A 409 -11.60 -9.38 -39.99
C PRO A 409 -10.14 -9.05 -40.33
N LEU A 410 -9.86 -7.79 -40.68
CA LEU A 410 -8.52 -7.27 -40.92
C LEU A 410 -7.86 -6.82 -39.62
N ILE A 411 -8.63 -6.24 -38.70
CA ILE A 411 -8.17 -5.72 -37.41
C ILE A 411 -8.80 -6.51 -36.24
N ALA A 412 -10.11 -6.76 -36.31
CA ALA A 412 -10.86 -7.49 -35.30
C ALA A 412 -12.12 -8.13 -35.92
N LEU A 413 -12.72 -9.11 -35.24
CA LEU A 413 -13.99 -9.73 -35.66
C LEU A 413 -15.20 -8.82 -35.48
N THR A 414 -15.14 -7.87 -34.54
CA THR A 414 -16.22 -6.92 -34.23
C THR A 414 -15.79 -5.47 -34.42
N ARG A 415 -16.75 -4.57 -34.64
CA ARG A 415 -16.51 -3.11 -34.65
C ARG A 415 -16.27 -2.56 -33.24
N GLY A 416 -16.76 -3.26 -32.21
CA GLY A 416 -16.69 -2.85 -30.82
C GLY A 416 -17.57 -1.66 -30.45
N ALA A 417 -18.27 -1.04 -31.40
CA ALA A 417 -19.16 0.09 -31.19
C ALA A 417 -20.34 -0.27 -30.28
N ARG A 418 -20.83 -1.51 -30.39
CA ARG A 418 -21.92 -2.02 -29.55
C ARG A 418 -21.46 -2.23 -28.11
N THR A 419 -20.29 -2.84 -27.92
CA THR A 419 -19.67 -3.00 -26.59
C THR A 419 -19.45 -1.64 -25.91
N THR A 420 -18.88 -0.67 -26.63
CA THR A 420 -18.69 0.70 -26.11
C THR A 420 -20.01 1.35 -25.72
N ARG A 421 -21.06 1.23 -26.53
CA ARG A 421 -22.38 1.79 -26.23
C ARG A 421 -23.01 1.16 -24.99
N LEU A 422 -22.87 -0.16 -24.82
CA LEU A 422 -23.41 -0.87 -23.66
C LEU A 422 -22.68 -0.44 -22.38
N LEU A 423 -21.35 -0.36 -22.40
CA LEU A 423 -20.57 0.13 -21.26
C LEU A 423 -20.92 1.57 -20.89
N ARG A 424 -21.06 2.47 -21.88
CA ARG A 424 -21.53 3.84 -21.64
C ARG A 424 -22.94 3.89 -21.07
N ARG A 425 -23.85 3.03 -21.53
CA ARG A 425 -25.22 2.96 -21.00
C ARG A 425 -25.24 2.48 -19.55
N THR A 426 -24.42 1.49 -19.21
CA THR A 426 -24.35 0.89 -17.88
C THR A 426 -23.67 1.82 -16.87
N PHE A 427 -22.53 2.41 -17.23
CA PHE A 427 -21.71 3.21 -16.30
C PHE A 427 -21.89 4.73 -16.44
N GLY A 428 -22.52 5.21 -17.52
CA GLY A 428 -22.63 6.64 -17.82
C GLY A 428 -21.27 7.27 -18.14
N GLU A 429 -21.16 8.58 -17.91
CA GLU A 429 -19.91 9.34 -18.05
C GLU A 429 -19.15 9.49 -16.71
N ARG A 430 -19.35 8.54 -15.80
CA ARG A 430 -18.64 8.49 -14.51
C ARG A 430 -17.13 8.43 -14.74
N GLN A 431 -16.38 9.16 -13.92
CA GLN A 431 -14.93 9.04 -13.84
C GLN A 431 -14.53 8.03 -12.76
N ILE A 432 -13.37 7.39 -12.91
CA ILE A 432 -12.90 6.37 -11.95
C ILE A 432 -12.68 6.98 -10.56
N GLU A 433 -12.13 8.19 -10.50
CA GLU A 433 -11.86 8.92 -9.26
C GLU A 433 -13.13 9.38 -8.51
N ASP A 434 -14.29 9.35 -9.16
CA ASP A 434 -15.59 9.66 -8.54
C ASP A 434 -16.33 8.40 -8.06
N LEU A 435 -15.71 7.22 -8.14
CA LEU A 435 -16.33 6.00 -7.60
C LEU A 435 -16.34 6.01 -6.08
N ALA A 436 -17.36 5.40 -5.50
CA ALA A 436 -17.57 5.39 -4.05
C ALA A 436 -16.46 4.59 -3.33
N LEU A 437 -15.99 3.50 -3.95
CA LEU A 437 -14.83 2.75 -3.50
C LEU A 437 -13.61 3.06 -4.39
N PRO A 438 -12.40 3.11 -3.81
CA PRO A 438 -11.17 3.11 -4.58
C PRO A 438 -11.15 1.97 -5.60
N PHE A 439 -11.00 2.32 -6.88
CA PHE A 439 -11.09 1.38 -7.98
C PHE A 439 -9.87 1.47 -8.90
N PHE A 440 -9.46 0.34 -9.47
CA PHE A 440 -8.58 0.33 -10.62
C PHE A 440 -8.98 -0.74 -11.64
N CYS A 441 -8.64 -0.52 -12.91
CA CYS A 441 -8.70 -1.57 -13.92
C CYS A 441 -7.41 -1.64 -14.74
N VAL A 442 -7.08 -2.84 -15.22
CA VAL A 442 -5.84 -3.09 -15.95
C VAL A 442 -6.10 -3.32 -17.44
N SER A 443 -5.25 -2.72 -18.27
CA SER A 443 -5.13 -3.02 -19.71
C SER A 443 -3.70 -3.42 -20.04
N ALA A 444 -3.50 -4.15 -21.13
CA ALA A 444 -2.16 -4.39 -21.66
C ALA A 444 -1.80 -3.30 -22.67
N ASN A 445 -0.71 -2.59 -22.43
CA ASN A 445 -0.16 -1.60 -23.37
C ASN A 445 0.83 -2.30 -24.30
N LEU A 446 0.42 -2.51 -25.55
CA LEU A 446 1.25 -3.21 -26.54
C LEU A 446 2.39 -2.34 -27.06
N THR A 447 2.28 -1.02 -26.96
CA THR A 447 3.36 -0.08 -27.35
C THR A 447 4.54 -0.18 -26.37
N ARG A 448 4.25 -0.28 -25.07
CA ARG A 448 5.27 -0.35 -24.00
C ARG A 448 5.62 -1.78 -23.56
N GLY A 449 4.79 -2.76 -23.91
CA GLY A 449 4.95 -4.15 -23.49
C GLY A 449 4.70 -4.38 -22.00
N CYS A 450 3.91 -3.52 -21.33
CA CYS A 450 3.62 -3.62 -19.91
C CYS A 450 2.13 -3.47 -19.60
N ALA A 451 1.73 -3.81 -18.37
CA ALA A 451 0.38 -3.53 -17.89
C ALA A 451 0.26 -2.05 -17.52
N ASP A 452 -0.78 -1.40 -18.02
CA ASP A 452 -1.17 -0.06 -17.58
C ASP A 452 -2.35 -0.16 -16.62
N VAL A 453 -2.25 0.55 -15.50
CA VAL A 453 -3.25 0.58 -14.45
C VAL A 453 -4.00 1.90 -14.48
N HIS A 454 -5.30 1.82 -14.69
CA HIS A 454 -6.17 2.99 -14.81
C HIS A 454 -6.90 3.25 -13.51
N THR A 455 -6.70 4.45 -12.98
CA THR A 455 -7.35 4.95 -11.75
C THR A 455 -8.02 6.31 -11.95
N LEU A 456 -7.90 6.88 -13.15
CA LEU A 456 -8.39 8.21 -13.50
C LEU A 456 -9.07 8.21 -14.86
N GLY A 457 -10.04 9.10 -15.02
CA GLY A 457 -10.70 9.37 -16.29
C GLY A 457 -11.94 8.50 -16.56
N PRO A 458 -12.48 8.51 -17.80
CA PRO A 458 -13.78 7.92 -18.08
C PRO A 458 -13.81 6.41 -17.84
N LEU A 459 -14.66 5.96 -16.92
CA LEU A 459 -14.71 4.56 -16.49
C LEU A 459 -15.00 3.61 -17.67
N TRP A 460 -16.02 3.93 -18.47
CA TRP A 460 -16.43 3.10 -19.61
C TRP A 460 -15.29 2.89 -20.63
N LYS A 461 -14.40 3.89 -20.78
CA LYS A 461 -13.29 3.88 -21.73
C LYS A 461 -12.26 2.84 -21.32
N TRP A 462 -11.85 2.86 -20.05
CA TRP A 462 -10.83 1.95 -19.53
C TRP A 462 -11.35 0.53 -19.32
N LEU A 463 -12.63 0.38 -18.98
CA LEU A 463 -13.29 -0.94 -19.02
C LEU A 463 -13.31 -1.51 -20.45
N ARG A 464 -13.55 -0.67 -21.47
CA ARG A 464 -13.50 -1.09 -22.88
C ARG A 464 -12.09 -1.46 -23.33
N ALA A 465 -11.06 -0.76 -22.86
CA ALA A 465 -9.68 -1.16 -23.10
C ALA A 465 -9.36 -2.51 -22.46
N GLY A 466 -9.68 -2.64 -21.17
CA GLY A 466 -9.41 -3.84 -20.38
C GLY A 466 -10.14 -5.09 -20.85
N ALA A 467 -11.22 -4.96 -21.62
CA ALA A 467 -11.97 -6.08 -22.23
C ALA A 467 -11.68 -6.29 -23.73
N ALA A 468 -10.72 -5.56 -24.31
CA ALA A 468 -10.43 -5.59 -25.74
C ALA A 468 -9.58 -6.82 -26.14
N ILE A 469 -10.18 -8.01 -26.10
CA ILE A 469 -9.46 -9.26 -26.42
C ILE A 469 -8.89 -9.18 -27.85
N PRO A 470 -7.57 -9.36 -28.05
CA PRO A 470 -6.94 -9.31 -29.37
C PRO A 470 -7.64 -10.19 -30.40
N GLY A 471 -7.88 -9.64 -31.59
CA GLY A 471 -8.60 -10.32 -32.67
C GLY A 471 -10.13 -10.34 -32.52
N LEU A 472 -10.69 -10.24 -31.31
CA LEU A 472 -12.14 -10.19 -31.10
C LEU A 472 -12.68 -8.76 -31.14
N LEU A 473 -12.08 -7.88 -30.33
CA LEU A 473 -12.44 -6.46 -30.22
C LEU A 473 -11.27 -5.61 -30.71
N PRO A 474 -11.52 -4.46 -31.38
CA PRO A 474 -10.44 -3.59 -31.81
C PRO A 474 -9.73 -3.00 -30.59
N PRO A 475 -8.41 -2.78 -30.67
CA PRO A 475 -7.65 -2.15 -29.59
C PRO A 475 -8.18 -0.73 -29.33
N LEU A 476 -8.05 -0.26 -28.09
CA LEU A 476 -8.28 1.15 -27.78
C LEU A 476 -6.98 1.92 -28.03
N LEU A 477 -7.06 2.94 -28.88
CA LEU A 477 -5.96 3.86 -29.12
C LEU A 477 -6.14 5.08 -28.23
N ASP A 478 -5.15 5.40 -27.40
CA ASP A 478 -5.21 6.56 -26.52
C ASP A 478 -3.82 7.17 -26.31
N ALA A 479 -3.70 8.49 -26.45
CA ALA A 479 -2.43 9.21 -26.26
C ALA A 479 -1.21 8.59 -26.99
N GLY A 480 -1.42 8.04 -28.20
CA GLY A 480 -0.37 7.37 -28.98
C GLY A 480 -0.05 5.93 -28.55
N MET A 481 -0.77 5.40 -27.57
CA MET A 481 -0.62 4.04 -27.05
C MET A 481 -1.69 3.10 -27.58
N VAL A 482 -1.33 1.82 -27.72
CA VAL A 482 -2.24 0.74 -28.14
C VAL A 482 -2.59 -0.12 -26.93
N HIS A 483 -3.87 -0.10 -26.52
CA HIS A 483 -4.37 -0.86 -25.38
C HIS A 483 -5.24 -2.04 -25.81
N VAL A 484 -4.98 -3.20 -25.22
CA VAL A 484 -5.79 -4.42 -25.35
C VAL A 484 -6.17 -4.98 -23.97
N ASP A 485 -6.90 -6.10 -23.97
CA ASP A 485 -7.29 -6.79 -22.75
C ASP A 485 -6.11 -7.01 -21.80
N GLY A 486 -6.27 -6.61 -20.54
CA GLY A 486 -5.22 -6.72 -19.52
C GLY A 486 -4.81 -8.15 -19.21
N ALA A 487 -5.66 -9.14 -19.53
CA ALA A 487 -5.40 -10.56 -19.28
C ALA A 487 -4.17 -11.09 -20.02
N VAL A 488 -3.73 -10.38 -21.06
CA VAL A 488 -2.49 -10.67 -21.80
C VAL A 488 -1.24 -10.50 -20.93
N VAL A 489 -1.24 -9.54 -20.00
CA VAL A 489 -0.06 -9.20 -19.18
C VAL A 489 -0.29 -9.44 -17.69
N ASN A 490 -1.45 -9.02 -17.18
CA ASN A 490 -1.81 -9.14 -15.76
C ASN A 490 -3.28 -9.52 -15.59
N ASN A 491 -3.56 -10.83 -15.64
CA ASN A 491 -4.93 -11.33 -15.49
C ASN A 491 -5.44 -11.27 -14.04
N LEU A 492 -4.57 -11.34 -13.04
CA LEU A 492 -4.93 -11.31 -11.62
C LEU A 492 -4.07 -10.25 -10.90
N PRO A 493 -4.48 -8.96 -10.91
CA PRO A 493 -3.65 -7.83 -10.52
C PRO A 493 -3.59 -7.60 -9.01
N THR A 494 -3.16 -8.60 -8.24
CA THR A 494 -2.99 -8.53 -6.78
C THR A 494 -1.80 -7.66 -6.36
N ASP A 495 -0.75 -7.64 -7.17
CA ASP A 495 0.39 -6.72 -7.10
C ASP A 495 -0.09 -5.27 -7.11
N VAL A 496 -0.96 -4.92 -8.06
CA VAL A 496 -1.53 -3.58 -8.21
C VAL A 496 -2.31 -3.12 -6.97
N MET A 497 -3.00 -4.05 -6.30
CA MET A 497 -3.72 -3.80 -5.04
C MET A 497 -2.76 -3.62 -3.86
N ARG A 498 -1.72 -4.47 -3.77
CA ARG A 498 -0.68 -4.39 -2.73
C ARG A 498 0.10 -3.08 -2.81
N ASP A 499 0.48 -2.67 -4.02
CA ASP A 499 1.21 -1.42 -4.29
C ASP A 499 0.41 -0.17 -3.86
N ARG A 500 -0.92 -0.30 -3.73
CA ARG A 500 -1.83 0.76 -3.24
C ARG A 500 -1.98 0.75 -1.71
N GLY A 501 -1.19 -0.06 -1.00
CA GLY A 501 -1.17 -0.13 0.46
C GLY A 501 -2.30 -0.99 1.05
N VAL A 502 -2.99 -1.80 0.24
CA VAL A 502 -4.04 -2.71 0.71
C VAL A 502 -3.44 -4.10 0.88
N HIS A 503 -3.21 -4.51 2.13
CA HIS A 503 -2.49 -5.74 2.46
C HIS A 503 -3.38 -6.95 2.71
N GLN A 504 -4.67 -6.77 2.98
CA GLN A 504 -5.61 -7.89 3.02
C GLN A 504 -6.26 -8.00 1.65
N VAL A 505 -5.87 -9.01 0.88
CA VAL A 505 -6.33 -9.15 -0.52
C VAL A 505 -7.13 -10.43 -0.68
N ILE A 506 -8.39 -10.29 -1.03
CA ILE A 506 -9.25 -11.38 -1.50
C ILE A 506 -9.15 -11.38 -3.03
N ALA A 507 -8.51 -12.40 -3.59
CA ALA A 507 -8.30 -12.54 -5.02
C ALA A 507 -9.23 -13.63 -5.57
N VAL A 508 -9.98 -13.31 -6.61
CA VAL A 508 -10.88 -14.26 -7.29
C VAL A 508 -10.30 -14.59 -8.64
N ASP A 509 -9.84 -15.83 -8.79
CA ASP A 509 -9.27 -16.35 -10.01
C ASP A 509 -10.23 -17.35 -10.67
N ILE A 510 -10.83 -16.90 -11.76
CA ILE A 510 -11.74 -17.69 -12.60
C ILE A 510 -11.08 -18.20 -13.88
N SER A 511 -9.76 -18.10 -13.96
CA SER A 511 -8.99 -18.67 -15.07
C SER A 511 -9.20 -20.18 -15.08
N GLY A 512 -9.56 -20.73 -16.24
CA GLY A 512 -9.60 -22.18 -16.43
C GLY A 512 -8.29 -22.69 -16.99
N ASP A 513 -8.04 -23.98 -16.83
CA ASP A 513 -7.02 -24.68 -17.62
C ASP A 513 -7.53 -24.76 -19.07
N ASP A 514 -7.40 -23.66 -19.80
CA ASP A 514 -7.73 -23.58 -21.22
C ASP A 514 -6.56 -24.20 -22.03
N ALA A 515 -6.23 -25.45 -21.71
CA ALA A 515 -5.33 -26.25 -22.51
C ALA A 515 -5.91 -26.34 -23.93
N LEU A 516 -5.04 -26.22 -24.94
CA LEU A 516 -5.37 -26.53 -26.34
C LEU A 516 -4.83 -27.94 -26.65
N PRO A 517 -5.49 -29.02 -26.20
CA PRO A 517 -5.02 -30.36 -26.49
C PRO A 517 -5.12 -30.63 -28.00
N ALA A 518 -4.06 -31.21 -28.55
CA ALA A 518 -4.10 -31.79 -29.88
C ALA A 518 -4.51 -33.27 -29.76
N ASN A 519 -5.54 -33.68 -30.48
CA ASN A 519 -6.03 -35.07 -30.47
C ASN A 519 -5.43 -35.91 -31.61
N PHE A 520 -4.48 -35.34 -32.36
CA PHE A 520 -3.79 -35.98 -33.46
C PHE A 520 -2.46 -35.26 -33.71
N GLU A 521 -1.51 -35.96 -34.32
CA GLU A 521 -0.18 -35.44 -34.69
C GLU A 521 -0.18 -35.11 -36.19
N ASP A 522 0.07 -33.85 -36.53
CA ASP A 522 0.24 -33.39 -37.91
C ASP A 522 1.05 -32.08 -37.90
N VAL A 523 1.79 -31.80 -38.98
CA VAL A 523 2.74 -30.65 -39.06
C VAL A 523 2.33 -29.62 -40.11
N ALA A 524 1.44 -29.98 -41.04
CA ALA A 524 1.00 -29.12 -42.14
C ALA A 524 -0.51 -29.16 -42.30
N LEU A 525 -1.10 -28.01 -42.64
CA LEU A 525 -2.52 -27.95 -42.98
C LEU A 525 -2.78 -28.77 -44.26
N PRO A 526 -3.73 -29.70 -44.24
CA PRO A 526 -4.10 -30.46 -45.44
C PRO A 526 -4.76 -29.54 -46.48
N THR A 527 -4.83 -30.03 -47.72
CA THR A 527 -5.61 -29.35 -48.78
C THR A 527 -7.08 -29.19 -48.35
N LEU A 528 -7.76 -28.14 -48.83
CA LEU A 528 -9.16 -27.85 -48.46
C LEU A 528 -10.11 -29.07 -48.50
N PRO A 529 -10.05 -29.97 -49.51
CA PRO A 529 -10.92 -31.16 -49.53
C PRO A 529 -10.62 -32.15 -48.40
N ARG A 530 -9.34 -32.30 -48.04
CA ARG A 530 -8.93 -33.19 -46.95
C ARG A 530 -9.18 -32.54 -45.59
N LEU A 531 -8.99 -31.23 -45.45
CA LEU A 531 -9.34 -30.48 -44.25
C LEU A 531 -10.83 -30.59 -43.92
N THR A 532 -11.70 -30.46 -44.93
CA THR A 532 -13.16 -30.60 -44.75
C THR A 532 -13.56 -32.03 -44.41
N TRP A 533 -12.95 -33.04 -45.05
CA TRP A 533 -13.15 -34.45 -44.70
C TRP A 533 -12.68 -34.79 -43.28
N GLU A 534 -11.51 -34.31 -42.88
CA GLU A 534 -10.98 -34.47 -41.52
C GLU A 534 -11.89 -33.80 -40.48
N TRP A 535 -12.40 -32.60 -40.78
CA TRP A 535 -13.35 -31.89 -39.91
C TRP A 535 -14.66 -32.67 -39.70
N LEU A 536 -15.20 -33.29 -40.76
CA LEU A 536 -16.37 -34.16 -40.69
C LEU A 536 -16.11 -35.45 -39.89
N ASN A 537 -14.87 -35.95 -39.89
CA ASN A 537 -14.44 -37.13 -39.14
C ASN A 537 -13.94 -36.80 -37.72
N GLY A 538 -14.21 -35.60 -37.20
CA GLY A 538 -13.87 -35.21 -35.83
C GLY A 538 -12.40 -34.83 -35.60
N ARG A 539 -11.58 -34.75 -36.64
CA ARG A 539 -10.23 -34.17 -36.57
C ARG A 539 -10.32 -32.65 -36.69
N GLN A 540 -10.27 -31.96 -35.56
CA GLN A 540 -10.40 -30.50 -35.51
C GLN A 540 -9.07 -29.82 -35.21
N TRP A 541 -8.58 -29.06 -36.18
CA TRP A 541 -7.45 -28.15 -35.99
C TRP A 541 -7.86 -26.99 -35.05
N PRO A 542 -6.99 -26.55 -34.12
CA PRO A 542 -7.24 -25.35 -33.35
C PRO A 542 -7.45 -24.15 -34.28
N SER A 543 -8.46 -23.32 -34.00
CA SER A 543 -8.70 -22.13 -34.82
C SER A 543 -7.57 -21.12 -34.64
N LEU A 544 -7.31 -20.30 -35.67
CA LEU A 544 -6.34 -19.20 -35.59
C LEU A 544 -6.60 -18.31 -34.36
N PHE A 545 -7.88 -18.03 -34.08
CA PHE A 545 -8.28 -17.27 -32.89
C PHE A 545 -7.90 -17.98 -31.59
N ALA A 546 -8.16 -19.28 -31.47
CA ALA A 546 -7.83 -20.05 -30.28
C ALA A 546 -6.30 -20.07 -30.03
N ILE A 547 -5.50 -20.24 -31.09
CA ILE A 547 -4.04 -20.22 -31.01
C ILE A 547 -3.56 -18.83 -30.56
N LEU A 548 -4.02 -17.75 -31.21
CA LEU A 548 -3.60 -16.38 -30.85
C LEU A 548 -4.04 -16.00 -29.43
N ALA A 549 -5.26 -16.35 -29.03
CA ALA A 549 -5.77 -16.09 -27.68
C ALA A 549 -4.95 -16.85 -26.62
N ARG A 550 -4.66 -18.14 -26.85
CA ARG A 550 -3.87 -18.94 -25.90
C ARG A 550 -2.42 -18.46 -25.82
N SER A 551 -1.78 -18.14 -26.95
CA SER A 551 -0.43 -17.56 -26.98
C SER A 551 -0.36 -16.23 -26.22
N ALA A 552 -1.38 -15.38 -26.36
CA ALA A 552 -1.45 -14.11 -25.63
C ALA A 552 -1.65 -14.31 -24.12
N MET A 553 -2.44 -15.30 -23.71
CA MET A 553 -2.72 -15.58 -22.29
C MET A 553 -1.59 -16.37 -21.60
N ALA A 554 -0.82 -17.18 -22.33
CA ALA A 554 0.27 -17.98 -21.76
C ALA A 554 1.35 -17.14 -21.05
N TYR A 555 1.57 -15.89 -21.50
CA TYR A 555 2.50 -14.97 -20.86
C TYR A 555 2.05 -14.55 -19.45
N SER A 556 0.75 -14.36 -19.22
CA SER A 556 0.24 -13.95 -17.91
C SER A 556 0.25 -15.08 -16.88
N ASP A 557 0.19 -16.35 -17.30
CA ASP A 557 0.19 -17.53 -16.43
C ASP A 557 1.47 -17.64 -15.58
N ALA A 558 2.64 -17.28 -16.13
CA ALA A 558 3.92 -17.30 -15.40
C ALA A 558 3.92 -16.26 -14.26
N GLY A 559 3.57 -15.01 -14.56
CA GLY A 559 3.45 -13.95 -13.55
C GLY A 559 2.26 -14.14 -12.60
N SER A 560 1.24 -14.90 -12.99
CA SER A 560 0.07 -15.19 -12.15
C SER A 560 0.45 -16.03 -10.92
N ARG A 561 1.46 -16.91 -11.00
CA ARG A 561 1.90 -17.72 -9.85
C ARG A 561 2.40 -16.88 -8.68
N ASP A 562 3.22 -15.87 -8.94
CA ASP A 562 3.73 -15.00 -7.88
C ASP A 562 2.64 -14.05 -7.37
N ARG A 563 1.78 -13.56 -8.27
CA ARG A 563 0.62 -12.73 -7.91
C ARG A 563 -0.40 -13.48 -7.04
N ARG A 564 -0.64 -14.76 -7.28
CA ARG A 564 -1.49 -15.60 -6.40
C ARG A 564 -0.98 -15.65 -4.96
N LYS A 565 0.35 -15.65 -4.75
CA LYS A 565 0.95 -15.64 -3.40
C LYS A 565 0.72 -14.33 -2.65
N LEU A 566 0.42 -13.24 -3.36
CA LEU A 566 0.10 -11.94 -2.75
C LEU A 566 -1.32 -11.87 -2.19
N ALA A 567 -2.19 -12.85 -2.49
CA ALA A 567 -3.53 -12.92 -1.96
C ALA A 567 -3.52 -13.45 -0.51
N SER A 568 -4.26 -12.79 0.38
CA SER A 568 -4.56 -13.33 1.71
C SER A 568 -5.56 -14.47 1.61
N HIS A 569 -6.54 -14.33 0.73
CA HIS A 569 -7.49 -15.37 0.37
C HIS A 569 -7.53 -15.49 -1.15
N LEU A 570 -7.20 -16.67 -1.67
CA LEU A 570 -7.32 -16.99 -3.09
C LEU A 570 -8.55 -17.87 -3.30
N LEU A 571 -9.55 -17.33 -4.00
CA LEU A 571 -10.80 -18.01 -4.34
C LEU A 571 -10.73 -18.48 -5.79
N THR A 572 -10.88 -19.79 -6.00
CA THR A 572 -10.88 -20.43 -7.32
C THR A 572 -12.20 -21.18 -7.56
N PRO A 573 -13.33 -20.46 -7.70
CA PRO A 573 -14.63 -21.10 -7.78
C PRO A 573 -14.76 -22.01 -9.01
N PRO A 574 -15.35 -23.20 -8.87
CA PRO A 574 -15.46 -24.18 -9.95
C PRO A 574 -16.45 -23.68 -11.02
N HIS A 575 -15.97 -23.51 -12.25
CA HIS A 575 -16.76 -23.04 -13.38
C HIS A 575 -17.31 -24.17 -14.28
N GLY A 576 -16.88 -25.42 -14.08
CA GLY A 576 -17.30 -26.57 -14.89
C GLY A 576 -16.97 -26.42 -16.39
N ALA A 577 -17.75 -27.04 -17.28
CA ALA A 577 -17.55 -27.00 -18.74
C ALA A 577 -17.97 -25.66 -19.40
N VAL A 578 -18.11 -24.57 -18.65
CA VAL A 578 -18.49 -23.27 -19.21
C VAL A 578 -17.30 -22.63 -19.90
N GLY A 579 -17.35 -22.54 -21.23
CA GLY A 579 -16.34 -21.83 -22.03
C GLY A 579 -16.43 -20.30 -21.93
N LEU A 580 -15.37 -19.61 -22.31
CA LEU A 580 -15.20 -18.14 -22.20
C LEU A 580 -16.30 -17.31 -22.92
N LEU A 581 -17.02 -17.90 -23.88
CA LEU A 581 -18.09 -17.23 -24.66
C LEU A 581 -19.49 -17.84 -24.41
N ASN A 582 -19.63 -18.78 -23.48
CA ASN A 582 -20.91 -19.43 -23.21
C ASN A 582 -21.71 -18.70 -22.12
N TRP A 583 -22.46 -17.68 -22.53
CA TRP A 583 -23.23 -16.82 -21.64
C TRP A 583 -24.56 -17.42 -21.14
N LYS A 584 -24.98 -18.61 -21.59
CA LYS A 584 -26.30 -19.18 -21.25
C LYS A 584 -26.34 -19.85 -19.87
N ALA A 585 -25.19 -20.27 -19.34
CA ALA A 585 -25.08 -20.99 -18.07
C ALA A 585 -24.75 -20.08 -16.86
N TYR A 586 -24.93 -18.76 -17.00
CA TYR A 586 -24.45 -17.78 -16.02
C TYR A 586 -25.04 -17.99 -14.61
N GLU A 587 -26.32 -18.37 -14.49
CA GLU A 587 -26.98 -18.59 -13.19
C GLU A 587 -26.32 -19.72 -12.40
N GLN A 588 -25.95 -20.82 -13.07
CA GLN A 588 -25.25 -21.94 -12.43
C GLN A 588 -23.84 -21.53 -11.98
N VAL A 589 -23.16 -20.67 -12.73
CA VAL A 589 -21.83 -20.17 -12.37
C VAL A 589 -21.91 -19.27 -11.13
N ILE A 590 -22.90 -18.38 -11.06
CA ILE A 590 -23.13 -17.52 -9.88
C ILE A 590 -23.37 -18.38 -8.64
N GLU A 591 -24.32 -19.31 -8.68
CA GLU A 591 -24.70 -20.11 -7.52
C GLU A 591 -23.58 -21.06 -7.05
N ARG A 592 -22.80 -21.63 -7.98
CA ARG A 592 -21.62 -22.43 -7.62
C ARG A 592 -20.54 -21.60 -6.95
N ALA A 593 -20.25 -20.42 -7.49
CA ALA A 593 -19.25 -19.53 -6.93
C ALA A 593 -19.66 -19.03 -5.53
N HIS A 594 -20.94 -18.67 -5.36
CA HIS A 594 -21.52 -18.27 -4.08
C HIS A 594 -21.34 -19.36 -3.01
N ARG A 595 -21.79 -20.58 -3.28
CA ARG A 595 -21.64 -21.71 -2.35
C ARG A 595 -20.18 -22.01 -2.03
N TYR A 596 -19.33 -22.06 -3.05
CA TYR A 596 -17.90 -22.28 -2.89
C TYR A 596 -17.27 -21.26 -1.94
N THR A 597 -17.62 -19.97 -2.08
CA THR A 597 -17.07 -18.92 -1.21
C THR A 597 -17.55 -19.07 0.23
N LEU A 598 -18.82 -19.40 0.47
CA LEU A 598 -19.32 -19.67 1.82
C LEU A 598 -18.58 -20.85 2.48
N ASP A 599 -18.45 -21.96 1.74
CA ASP A 599 -17.76 -23.15 2.23
C ASP A 599 -16.27 -22.87 2.51
N TYR A 600 -15.61 -22.10 1.65
CA TYR A 600 -14.21 -21.70 1.82
C TYR A 600 -14.01 -20.94 3.13
N PHE A 601 -14.81 -19.90 3.40
CA PHE A 601 -14.66 -19.12 4.63
C PHE A 601 -15.07 -19.91 5.88
N ALA A 602 -16.06 -20.81 5.79
CA ALA A 602 -16.40 -21.71 6.89
C ALA A 602 -15.21 -22.60 7.28
N GLN A 603 -14.48 -23.15 6.30
CA GLN A 603 -13.28 -23.95 6.54
C GLN A 603 -12.14 -23.13 7.15
N GLN A 604 -11.94 -21.89 6.70
CA GLN A 604 -10.92 -21.00 7.26
C GLN A 604 -11.22 -20.61 8.73
N LEU A 605 -12.49 -20.39 9.08
CA LEU A 605 -12.88 -20.15 10.47
C LEU A 605 -12.61 -21.37 11.35
N ALA A 606 -12.97 -22.58 10.89
CA ALA A 606 -12.72 -23.82 11.63
C ALA A 606 -11.22 -24.04 11.87
N ALA A 607 -10.39 -23.88 10.82
CA ALA A 607 -8.94 -24.02 10.92
C ALA A 607 -8.30 -22.98 11.87
N SER A 608 -8.90 -21.80 12.02
CA SER A 608 -8.40 -20.77 12.94
C SER A 608 -8.74 -21.05 14.41
N GLN A 609 -9.81 -21.81 14.68
CA GLN A 609 -10.23 -22.17 16.05
C GLN A 609 -9.41 -23.32 16.62
N ASP A 610 -8.95 -24.26 15.79
CA ASP A 610 -8.10 -25.39 16.21
C ASP A 610 -6.66 -25.01 16.58
N VAL A 611 -6.25 -23.75 16.34
CA VAL A 611 -4.88 -23.24 16.62
C VAL A 611 -4.82 -22.42 17.93
N ALA A 612 -5.94 -22.27 18.66
CA ALA A 612 -5.92 -21.57 19.96
C ALA A 612 -5.12 -22.37 21.01
N PRO A 613 -4.08 -21.80 21.66
CA PRO A 613 -3.29 -22.52 22.64
C PRO A 613 -4.14 -22.87 23.87
N ALA A 614 -4.04 -24.12 24.32
CA ALA A 614 -4.69 -24.59 25.53
C ALA A 614 -4.33 -23.69 26.72
N PRO A 615 -5.28 -23.37 27.62
CA PRO A 615 -5.01 -22.52 28.78
C PRO A 615 -3.95 -23.18 29.65
N HIS A 616 -2.81 -22.51 29.81
CA HIS A 616 -1.80 -22.88 30.78
C HIS A 616 -2.44 -22.88 32.18
N GLY A 617 -2.64 -24.07 32.73
CA GLY A 617 -3.04 -24.24 34.13
C GLY A 617 -1.96 -23.69 35.07
N PRO A 618 -2.34 -23.23 36.27
CA PRO A 618 -1.41 -22.60 37.20
C PRO A 618 -0.35 -23.61 37.67
N PRO A 619 0.91 -23.17 37.85
CA PRO A 619 1.96 -24.03 38.36
C PRO A 619 1.66 -24.41 39.82
N THR A 620 1.65 -25.71 40.10
CA THR A 620 1.66 -26.29 41.46
C THR A 620 3.03 -26.23 42.09
#